data_AF-A0AAD7NQD6-F1
#
_entry.id   AF-A0AAD7NQD6-F1
#
_cell.length_a   1.000
_cell.length_b   1.000
_cell.length_c   1.000
_cell.angle_alpha   90.00
_cell.angle_beta   90.00
_cell.angle_gamma   90.00
#
_symmetry.space_group_name_H-M   'P 1'
#
loop_
_entity.id
_entity.type
_entity.pdbx_description
1 polymer ?
#
loop_
_entity_poly.entity_id
_entity_poly.type
_entity_poly.pdbx_seq_one_letter_code
_entity_poly.pdbx_strand_id
1 'polypeptide(L)'
;MSNQNQVYTVLGGNNPGVVSRPPLLSGAKDCPIMPIIIKATTVAEANAALGLQAIFKRIGLDKAETDPDGFARSLAASNQISDVFATAGPFYAVYRGKTQRAIYVRILVKSHSKDVEEQVHDNRYAVYHRFEFIKDALVYMVLRGNVPQMRLLGLYPKDTMSAKGPATPTSASGAKAHRKSSQVKLIDSYMRDLSGIVGIVYGSTTSAPTYQSYNLGRHASYYLQSHGYDELTIEEIQKLWAQSGDVEEFVRLLTSRGMAATEVRWLWDLIKHDDNCSN
;
A
#
# COMPACT_ATOMS: atom_id res chain seq x y z
N MET A 1 -31.15 10.62 -22.64
CA MET A 1 -30.23 9.48 -22.43
C MET A 1 -30.64 8.81 -21.13
N SER A 2 -31.14 7.59 -21.19
CA SER A 2 -31.56 6.84 -20.00
C SER A 2 -30.35 6.65 -19.09
N ASN A 3 -30.48 7.04 -17.81
CA ASN A 3 -29.55 6.64 -16.77
C ASN A 3 -29.46 5.12 -16.84
N GLN A 4 -28.33 4.60 -17.33
CA GLN A 4 -28.02 3.19 -17.17
C GLN A 4 -28.18 2.90 -15.68
N ASN A 5 -28.94 1.86 -15.34
CA ASN A 5 -29.26 1.50 -13.97
C ASN A 5 -27.95 1.24 -13.21
N GLN A 6 -27.39 2.28 -12.58
CA GLN A 6 -26.23 2.16 -11.72
C GLN A 6 -26.66 1.38 -10.49
N VAL A 7 -25.86 0.38 -10.13
CA VAL A 7 -26.15 -0.50 -9.00
C VAL A 7 -25.01 -0.38 -8.01
N TYR A 8 -25.35 -0.23 -6.73
CA TYR A 8 -24.39 -0.04 -5.66
C TYR A 8 -24.44 -1.23 -4.72
N THR A 9 -23.28 -1.69 -4.29
CA THR A 9 -23.15 -2.63 -3.18
C THR A 9 -22.65 -1.89 -1.96
N VAL A 10 -23.33 -2.07 -0.84
CA VAL A 10 -22.96 -1.54 0.46
C VAL A 10 -22.39 -2.68 1.30
N LEU A 11 -21.13 -2.57 1.66
CA LEU A 11 -20.43 -3.51 2.54
C LEU A 11 -20.31 -2.91 3.94
N GLY A 12 -20.74 -3.67 4.94
CA GLY A 12 -20.76 -3.25 6.34
C GLY A 12 -21.80 -2.16 6.66
N GLY A 13 -21.61 -1.50 7.81
CA GLY A 13 -22.58 -0.53 8.34
C GLY A 13 -23.91 -1.18 8.75
N ASN A 14 -24.93 -0.34 8.92
CA ASN A 14 -26.24 -0.77 9.42
C ASN A 14 -27.10 -1.49 8.36
N ASN A 15 -26.88 -1.22 7.08
CA ASN A 15 -27.72 -1.70 5.98
C ASN A 15 -26.87 -2.23 4.81
N PRO A 16 -26.11 -3.32 4.98
CA PRO A 16 -25.38 -3.94 3.88
C PRO A 16 -26.36 -4.55 2.86
N GLY A 17 -26.03 -4.49 1.58
CA GLY A 17 -26.91 -4.99 0.51
C GLY A 17 -26.64 -4.36 -0.85
N VAL A 18 -27.48 -4.71 -1.81
CA VAL A 18 -27.46 -4.13 -3.16
C VAL A 18 -28.60 -3.13 -3.30
N VAL A 19 -28.29 -1.91 -3.75
CA VAL A 19 -29.26 -0.81 -3.89
C VAL A 19 -29.13 -0.14 -5.25
N SER A 20 -30.24 0.39 -5.77
CA SER A 20 -30.32 1.08 -7.06
C SER A 20 -30.08 2.58 -6.99
N ARG A 21 -29.98 3.14 -5.77
CA ARG A 21 -29.71 4.56 -5.53
C ARG A 21 -28.36 4.73 -4.84
N PRO A 22 -27.61 5.80 -5.13
CA PRO A 22 -26.35 6.06 -4.44
C PRO A 22 -26.60 6.16 -2.92
N PRO A 23 -25.94 5.35 -2.09
CA PRO A 23 -26.04 5.51 -0.65
C PRO A 23 -25.44 6.85 -0.22
N LEU A 24 -26.15 7.56 0.65
CA LEU A 24 -25.68 8.80 1.24
C LEU A 24 -24.65 8.48 2.33
N LEU A 25 -23.44 9.00 2.19
CA LEU A 25 -22.39 8.94 3.21
C LEU A 25 -22.14 10.32 3.78
N SER A 26 -21.83 10.40 5.07
CA SER A 26 -21.31 11.63 5.66
C SER A 26 -19.96 11.95 5.02
N GLY A 27 -19.81 13.17 4.47
CA GLY A 27 -18.55 13.64 3.89
C GLY A 27 -17.53 14.16 4.92
N ALA A 28 -17.80 14.01 6.21
CA ALA A 28 -16.94 14.54 7.26
C ALA A 28 -15.60 13.80 7.34
N LYS A 29 -14.55 14.50 7.80
CA LYS A 29 -13.21 13.95 8.05
C LYS A 29 -13.24 12.72 8.98
N ASP A 30 -14.22 12.68 9.87
CA ASP A 30 -14.42 11.65 10.88
C ASP A 30 -15.52 10.65 10.49
N CYS A 31 -15.79 10.52 9.18
CA CYS A 31 -16.71 9.50 8.69
C CYS A 31 -16.17 8.09 9.05
N PRO A 32 -17.03 7.19 9.53
CA PRO A 32 -16.64 5.81 9.79
C PRO A 32 -16.02 5.16 8.55
N ILE A 33 -15.15 4.17 8.80
CA ILE A 33 -14.57 3.32 7.76
C ILE A 33 -15.67 2.53 7.06
N MET A 34 -16.74 2.18 7.77
CA MET A 34 -17.91 1.51 7.21
C MET A 34 -19.12 2.45 7.05
N PRO A 35 -19.95 2.26 6.01
CA PRO A 35 -19.83 1.21 4.99
C PRO A 35 -18.84 1.56 3.87
N ILE A 36 -18.36 0.53 3.17
CA ILE A 36 -17.64 0.67 1.89
C ILE A 36 -18.64 0.48 0.75
N ILE A 37 -18.69 1.44 -0.17
CA ILE A 37 -19.57 1.39 -1.33
C ILE A 37 -18.78 0.91 -2.54
N ILE A 38 -19.34 -0.05 -3.27
CA ILE A 38 -18.84 -0.50 -4.58
C ILE A 38 -19.90 -0.15 -5.63
N LYS A 39 -19.56 0.73 -6.57
CA LYS A 39 -20.39 1.06 -7.72
C LYS A 39 -20.11 0.08 -8.86
N ALA A 40 -21.15 -0.64 -9.27
CA ALA A 40 -21.11 -1.67 -10.28
C ALA A 40 -21.95 -1.27 -11.50
N THR A 41 -21.61 -1.84 -12.66
CA THR A 41 -22.33 -1.57 -13.92
C THR A 41 -23.52 -2.49 -14.11
N THR A 42 -23.51 -3.66 -13.46
CA THR A 42 -24.57 -4.67 -13.54
C THR A 42 -24.98 -5.17 -12.15
N VAL A 43 -26.21 -5.67 -12.06
CA VAL A 43 -26.72 -6.33 -10.85
C VAL A 43 -25.88 -7.58 -10.50
N ALA A 44 -25.36 -8.29 -11.51
CA ALA A 44 -24.51 -9.46 -11.30
C ALA A 44 -23.19 -9.09 -10.61
N GLU A 45 -22.52 -8.02 -11.07
CA GLU A 45 -21.32 -7.49 -10.42
C GLU A 45 -21.61 -7.02 -8.98
N ALA A 46 -22.74 -6.35 -8.76
CA ALA A 46 -23.13 -5.91 -7.43
C ALA A 46 -23.39 -7.10 -6.48
N ASN A 47 -24.09 -8.13 -6.95
CA ASN A 47 -24.30 -9.35 -6.16
C ASN A 47 -23.00 -10.12 -5.90
N ALA A 48 -22.06 -10.14 -6.86
CA ALA A 48 -20.73 -10.69 -6.63
C ALA A 48 -19.99 -9.91 -5.53
N ALA A 49 -19.97 -8.57 -5.60
CA ALA A 49 -19.43 -7.72 -4.53
C ALA A 49 -20.07 -8.01 -3.18
N LEU A 50 -21.39 -8.26 -3.11
CA LEU A 50 -22.08 -8.55 -1.86
C LEU A 50 -21.53 -9.83 -1.18
N GLY A 51 -20.98 -10.78 -1.96
CA GLY A 51 -20.28 -11.94 -1.42
C GLY A 51 -19.10 -11.59 -0.50
N LEU A 52 -18.47 -10.42 -0.68
CA LEU A 52 -17.41 -9.92 0.20
C LEU A 52 -17.90 -9.69 1.63
N GLN A 53 -19.20 -9.46 1.85
CA GLN A 53 -19.78 -9.23 3.18
C GLN A 53 -19.52 -10.41 4.13
N ALA A 54 -19.59 -11.65 3.63
CA ALA A 54 -19.33 -12.85 4.42
C ALA A 54 -17.84 -13.01 4.76
N ILE A 55 -16.96 -12.55 3.87
CA ILE A 55 -15.50 -12.55 4.09
C ILE A 55 -15.14 -11.48 5.12
N PHE A 56 -15.72 -10.29 5.02
CA PHE A 56 -15.51 -9.19 5.95
C PHE A 56 -15.91 -9.58 7.38
N LYS A 57 -17.07 -10.21 7.55
CA LYS A 57 -17.51 -10.73 8.86
C LYS A 57 -16.51 -11.72 9.45
N ARG A 58 -15.94 -12.62 8.64
CA ARG A 58 -14.93 -13.60 9.10
C ARG A 58 -13.61 -12.95 9.49
N ILE A 59 -13.20 -11.89 8.80
CA ILE A 59 -11.96 -11.16 9.06
C ILE A 59 -12.07 -10.23 10.29
N GLY A 60 -13.27 -9.99 10.79
CA GLY A 60 -13.53 -9.12 11.93
C GLY A 60 -13.94 -7.72 11.50
N LEU A 61 -15.01 -7.62 10.69
CA LEU A 61 -15.61 -6.36 10.26
C LEU A 61 -15.94 -5.41 11.42
N ASP A 62 -16.30 -5.95 12.57
CA ASP A 62 -16.52 -5.25 13.84
C ASP A 62 -15.28 -4.50 14.31
N LYS A 63 -14.09 -5.00 13.98
CA LYS A 63 -12.80 -4.39 14.32
C LYS A 63 -12.37 -3.29 13.33
N ALA A 64 -13.08 -3.10 12.21
CA ALA A 64 -12.65 -2.15 11.18
C ALA A 64 -12.54 -0.71 11.72
N GLU A 65 -13.37 -0.32 12.69
CA GLU A 65 -13.29 1.01 13.32
C GLU A 65 -12.25 1.09 14.45
N THR A 66 -12.03 0.00 15.19
CA THR A 66 -11.13 0.00 16.37
C THR A 66 -9.68 -0.33 16.01
N ASP A 67 -9.47 -1.16 15.00
CA ASP A 67 -8.16 -1.59 14.49
C ASP A 67 -8.19 -1.65 12.94
N PRO A 68 -8.19 -0.47 12.29
CA PRO A 68 -8.18 -0.39 10.83
C PRO A 68 -6.98 -1.10 10.20
N ASP A 69 -5.84 -1.10 10.88
CA ASP A 69 -4.59 -1.64 10.36
C ASP A 69 -4.55 -3.16 10.43
N GLY A 70 -5.02 -3.76 11.52
CA GLY A 70 -5.19 -5.21 11.63
C GLY A 70 -6.24 -5.72 10.66
N PHE A 71 -7.34 -4.97 10.47
CA PHE A 71 -8.35 -5.28 9.48
C PHE A 71 -7.79 -5.20 8.05
N ALA A 72 -7.06 -4.13 7.73
CA ALA A 72 -6.36 -3.95 6.46
C ALA A 72 -5.35 -5.09 6.15
N ARG A 73 -4.52 -5.47 7.13
CA ARG A 73 -3.58 -6.61 7.00
C ARG A 73 -4.31 -7.90 6.68
N SER A 74 -5.40 -8.16 7.39
CA SER A 74 -6.18 -9.38 7.23
C SER A 74 -6.92 -9.43 5.88
N LEU A 75 -7.40 -8.27 5.40
CA LEU A 75 -7.92 -8.14 4.03
C LEU A 75 -6.83 -8.39 2.99
N ALA A 76 -5.65 -7.80 3.16
CA ALA A 76 -4.52 -7.95 2.23
C ALA A 76 -4.05 -9.41 2.10
N ALA A 77 -4.09 -10.15 3.21
CA ALA A 77 -3.73 -11.58 3.27
C ALA A 77 -4.83 -12.53 2.73
N SER A 78 -6.06 -12.05 2.48
CA SER A 78 -7.18 -12.90 2.09
C SER A 78 -7.20 -13.19 0.59
N ASN A 79 -6.88 -14.44 0.23
CA ASN A 79 -6.95 -14.91 -1.17
C ASN A 79 -8.40 -14.95 -1.71
N GLN A 80 -9.39 -15.19 -0.84
CA GLN A 80 -10.80 -15.31 -1.23
C GLN A 80 -11.37 -14.02 -1.85
N ILE A 81 -10.81 -12.86 -1.50
CA ILE A 81 -11.27 -11.56 -2.02
C ILE A 81 -10.89 -11.42 -3.50
N SER A 82 -9.74 -11.94 -3.91
CA SER A 82 -9.28 -11.87 -5.30
C SER A 82 -10.17 -12.64 -6.26
N ASP A 83 -10.82 -13.72 -5.78
CA ASP A 83 -11.66 -14.58 -6.61
C ASP A 83 -12.99 -13.93 -6.99
N VAL A 84 -13.56 -13.09 -6.12
CA VAL A 84 -14.87 -12.44 -6.33
C VAL A 84 -14.91 -11.59 -7.61
N PHE A 85 -13.76 -11.01 -7.96
CA PHE A 85 -13.62 -10.16 -9.14
C PHE A 85 -12.42 -10.54 -10.00
N ALA A 86 -12.08 -11.84 -10.08
CA ALA A 86 -10.89 -12.30 -10.80
C ALA A 86 -10.82 -11.84 -12.27
N THR A 87 -11.96 -11.50 -12.88
CA THR A 87 -12.05 -11.00 -14.25
C THR A 87 -12.45 -9.53 -14.36
N ALA A 88 -12.78 -8.85 -13.26
CA ALA A 88 -13.14 -7.44 -13.29
C ALA A 88 -11.91 -6.58 -12.98
N GLY A 89 -11.75 -5.49 -13.73
CA GLY A 89 -10.63 -4.56 -13.59
C GLY A 89 -10.56 -3.62 -14.79
N PRO A 90 -9.96 -2.43 -14.64
CA PRO A 90 -9.40 -1.87 -13.40
C PRO A 90 -10.46 -1.38 -12.39
N PHE A 91 -10.03 -1.17 -11.14
CA PHE A 91 -10.82 -0.57 -10.06
C PHE A 91 -10.31 0.83 -9.73
N TYR A 92 -11.21 1.76 -9.41
CA TYR A 92 -10.84 3.09 -8.95
C TYR A 92 -11.42 3.31 -7.57
N ALA A 93 -10.58 3.36 -6.55
CA ALA A 93 -11.01 3.65 -5.18
C ALA A 93 -10.96 5.16 -4.97
N VAL A 94 -12.12 5.79 -4.84
CA VAL A 94 -12.25 7.22 -4.52
C VAL A 94 -12.58 7.34 -3.04
N TYR A 95 -11.56 7.68 -2.24
CA TYR A 95 -11.72 7.91 -0.81
C TYR A 95 -12.34 9.28 -0.52
N ARG A 96 -11.87 10.33 -1.19
CA ARG A 96 -12.46 11.66 -1.18
C ARG A 96 -12.84 12.06 -2.60
N GLY A 97 -14.14 12.22 -2.85
CA GLY A 97 -14.73 12.72 -4.09
C GLY A 97 -15.67 13.88 -3.78
N LYS A 98 -16.27 14.49 -4.83
CA LYS A 98 -17.24 15.58 -4.65
C LYS A 98 -18.50 15.13 -3.91
N THR A 99 -19.03 13.99 -4.31
CA THR A 99 -20.37 13.53 -3.89
C THR A 99 -20.34 12.20 -3.15
N GLN A 100 -19.40 11.32 -3.50
CA GLN A 100 -19.41 9.97 -2.95
C GLN A 100 -18.00 9.38 -2.79
N ARG A 101 -17.82 8.68 -1.67
CA ARG A 101 -16.72 7.73 -1.43
C ARG A 101 -17.16 6.35 -1.93
N ALA A 102 -16.51 5.82 -2.95
CA ALA A 102 -16.84 4.52 -3.51
C ALA A 102 -15.65 3.88 -4.27
N ILE A 103 -15.72 2.58 -4.47
CA ILE A 103 -14.89 1.84 -5.44
C ILE A 103 -15.70 1.69 -6.73
N TYR A 104 -15.16 2.17 -7.84
CA TYR A 104 -15.78 2.08 -9.16
C TYR A 104 -15.22 0.85 -9.87
N VAL A 105 -16.10 -0.12 -10.18
CA VAL A 105 -15.73 -1.36 -10.86
C VAL A 105 -15.68 -1.14 -12.37
N ARG A 106 -14.61 -1.62 -12.99
CA ARG A 106 -14.52 -1.86 -14.45
C ARG A 106 -14.92 -0.63 -15.27
N ILE A 107 -14.02 0.35 -15.30
CA ILE A 107 -14.09 1.46 -16.26
C ILE A 107 -13.64 0.93 -17.63
N LEU A 108 -14.50 0.15 -18.29
CA LEU A 108 -14.26 -0.27 -19.66
C LEU A 108 -14.63 0.90 -20.57
N VAL A 109 -13.60 1.50 -21.17
CA VAL A 109 -13.69 2.49 -22.25
C VAL A 109 -14.19 3.87 -21.78
N LYS A 110 -13.76 4.91 -22.51
CA LYS A 110 -13.87 6.38 -22.29
C LYS A 110 -15.16 6.94 -21.66
N SER A 111 -16.24 6.17 -21.55
CA SER A 111 -17.51 6.63 -20.94
C SER A 111 -17.54 6.52 -19.42
N HIS A 112 -16.86 5.53 -18.81
CA HIS A 112 -16.89 5.34 -17.35
C HIS A 112 -15.77 6.09 -16.61
N SER A 113 -14.77 6.63 -17.32
CA SER A 113 -13.84 7.59 -16.72
C SER A 113 -14.63 8.80 -16.20
N LYS A 114 -15.77 9.12 -16.83
CA LYS A 114 -16.68 10.19 -16.41
C LYS A 114 -17.18 10.03 -14.99
N ASP A 115 -17.50 8.82 -14.52
CA ASP A 115 -18.01 8.65 -13.15
C ASP A 115 -16.96 9.02 -12.10
N VAL A 116 -15.70 8.61 -12.33
CA VAL A 116 -14.58 8.97 -11.44
C VAL A 116 -14.19 10.42 -11.65
N GLU A 117 -14.08 10.88 -12.89
CA GLU A 117 -13.83 12.28 -13.27
C GLU A 117 -14.87 13.21 -12.63
N GLU A 118 -16.15 12.87 -12.61
CA GLU A 118 -17.20 13.65 -11.94
C GLU A 118 -16.91 13.81 -10.44
N GLN A 119 -16.31 12.80 -9.80
CA GLN A 119 -15.91 12.88 -8.39
C GLN A 119 -14.62 13.67 -8.15
N VAL A 120 -13.69 13.67 -9.12
CA VAL A 120 -12.31 14.14 -8.88
C VAL A 120 -11.95 15.42 -9.65
N HIS A 121 -12.55 15.65 -10.82
CA HIS A 121 -12.35 16.82 -11.66
C HIS A 121 -12.70 18.09 -10.89
N ASP A 122 -11.85 19.11 -10.88
CA ASP A 122 -11.99 20.35 -10.09
C ASP A 122 -12.10 20.18 -8.56
N ASN A 123 -11.97 18.96 -8.04
CA ASN A 123 -11.95 18.73 -6.61
C ASN A 123 -10.50 18.74 -6.10
N ARG A 124 -10.07 19.87 -5.55
CA ARG A 124 -8.72 20.07 -5.00
C ARG A 124 -8.36 19.11 -3.86
N TYR A 125 -9.36 18.48 -3.26
CA TYR A 125 -9.19 17.54 -2.15
C TYR A 125 -9.49 16.09 -2.56
N ALA A 126 -9.57 15.82 -3.86
CA ALA A 126 -9.80 14.48 -4.36
C ALA A 126 -8.66 13.55 -3.92
N VAL A 127 -9.03 12.43 -3.30
CA VAL A 127 -8.10 11.37 -2.90
C VAL A 127 -8.62 10.08 -3.52
N TYR A 128 -7.94 9.62 -4.56
CA TYR A 128 -8.34 8.43 -5.29
C TYR A 128 -7.13 7.70 -5.86
N HIS A 129 -7.31 6.42 -6.17
CA HIS A 129 -6.29 5.61 -6.80
C HIS A 129 -6.87 4.51 -7.68
N ARG A 130 -6.19 4.22 -8.80
CA ARG A 130 -6.44 3.05 -9.66
C ARG A 130 -5.73 1.80 -9.13
N PHE A 131 -6.42 0.67 -9.11
CA PHE A 131 -5.89 -0.63 -8.72
C PHE A 131 -6.25 -1.70 -9.76
N GLU A 132 -5.38 -2.69 -9.92
CA GLU A 132 -5.64 -3.87 -10.75
C GLU A 132 -6.52 -4.89 -10.02
N PHE A 133 -6.41 -4.95 -8.69
CA PHE A 133 -7.12 -5.92 -7.86
C PHE A 133 -8.08 -5.22 -6.90
N ILE A 134 -9.28 -5.76 -6.76
CA ILE A 134 -10.30 -5.24 -5.83
C ILE A 134 -9.79 -5.25 -4.39
N LYS A 135 -8.96 -6.24 -4.00
CA LYS A 135 -8.43 -6.33 -2.63
C LYS A 135 -7.63 -5.08 -2.26
N ASP A 136 -6.81 -4.59 -3.18
CA ASP A 136 -5.95 -3.42 -2.93
C ASP A 136 -6.81 -2.16 -2.82
N ALA A 137 -7.84 -2.05 -3.65
CA ALA A 137 -8.83 -0.98 -3.56
C ALA A 137 -9.60 -1.01 -2.22
N LEU A 138 -9.97 -2.19 -1.72
CA LEU A 138 -10.64 -2.32 -0.41
C LEU A 138 -9.72 -1.90 0.73
N VAL A 139 -8.46 -2.36 0.73
CA VAL A 139 -7.47 -1.98 1.74
C VAL A 139 -7.23 -0.48 1.71
N TYR A 140 -7.12 0.13 0.54
CA TYR A 140 -6.99 1.59 0.38
C TYR A 140 -8.16 2.36 1.01
N MET A 141 -9.39 1.85 0.85
CA MET A 141 -10.59 2.46 1.44
C MET A 141 -10.61 2.34 2.97
N VAL A 142 -10.20 1.18 3.51
CA VAL A 142 -10.07 0.96 4.96
C VAL A 142 -9.02 1.88 5.56
N LEU A 143 -7.86 1.99 4.90
CA LEU A 143 -6.76 2.87 5.31
C LEU A 143 -7.00 4.35 4.97
N ARG A 144 -8.23 4.73 4.60
CA ARG A 144 -8.63 6.12 4.38
C ARG A 144 -7.73 6.85 3.35
N GLY A 145 -7.27 6.12 2.34
CA GLY A 145 -6.37 6.63 1.30
C GLY A 145 -4.91 6.82 1.73
N ASN A 146 -4.47 6.26 2.86
CA ASN A 146 -3.09 6.35 3.36
C ASN A 146 -2.13 5.49 2.51
N VAL A 147 -1.56 6.08 1.47
CA VAL A 147 -0.60 5.43 0.56
C VAL A 147 0.67 4.94 1.26
N PRO A 148 1.32 5.71 2.17
CA PRO A 148 2.45 5.19 2.95
C PRO A 148 2.15 3.87 3.65
N GLN A 149 0.96 3.73 4.25
CA GLN A 149 0.60 2.51 4.94
C GLN A 149 0.28 1.34 4.00
N MET A 150 -0.31 1.61 2.83
CA MET A 150 -0.43 0.62 1.75
C MET A 150 0.94 0.05 1.33
N ARG A 151 1.98 0.90 1.28
CA ARG A 151 3.34 0.46 0.93
C ARG A 151 3.93 -0.49 1.97
N LEU A 152 3.68 -0.24 3.26
CA LEU A 152 4.11 -1.16 4.33
C LEU A 152 3.46 -2.54 4.19
N LEU A 153 2.27 -2.62 3.58
CA LEU A 153 1.58 -3.88 3.29
C LEU A 153 2.03 -4.54 1.97
N GLY A 154 3.00 -3.96 1.26
CA GLY A 154 3.43 -4.43 -0.06
C GLY A 154 2.37 -4.24 -1.16
N LEU A 155 1.34 -3.43 -0.92
CA LEU A 155 0.26 -3.16 -1.86
C LEU A 155 0.60 -1.87 -2.63
N TYR A 156 1.40 -2.00 -3.68
CA TYR A 156 1.80 -0.84 -4.50
C TYR A 156 0.87 -0.68 -5.71
N PRO A 157 0.22 0.48 -5.88
CA PRO A 157 -0.42 0.79 -7.14
C PRO A 157 0.65 1.02 -8.21
N LYS A 158 0.67 0.19 -9.27
CA LYS A 158 1.72 0.25 -10.30
C LYS A 158 1.81 1.59 -11.04
N ASP A 159 0.76 2.41 -11.02
CA ASP A 159 0.71 3.70 -11.68
C ASP A 159 0.10 4.75 -10.75
N THR A 160 0.90 5.38 -9.88
CA THR A 160 0.45 6.56 -9.12
C THR A 160 0.29 7.75 -10.06
N MET A 161 -0.86 7.85 -10.74
CA MET A 161 -1.37 9.13 -11.22
C MET A 161 -1.88 9.93 -10.02
N SER A 162 -0.95 10.38 -9.17
CA SER A 162 -1.25 11.43 -8.19
C SER A 162 -1.44 12.71 -8.96
N ALA A 163 -2.70 13.08 -9.22
CA ALA A 163 -3.06 14.27 -9.98
C ALA A 163 -2.66 15.57 -9.23
N LYS A 164 -1.38 15.95 -9.33
CA LYS A 164 -0.95 17.34 -9.33
C LYS A 164 -0.83 17.80 -10.79
N GLY A 165 -1.97 18.02 -11.48
CA GLY A 165 -2.06 18.68 -12.80
C GLY A 165 -1.34 17.99 -13.99
N PRO A 166 -1.77 18.20 -15.25
CA PRO A 166 -1.28 17.40 -16.37
C PRO A 166 0.00 17.97 -17.02
N ALA A 167 1.02 17.12 -17.19
CA ALA A 167 1.89 17.12 -18.35
C ALA A 167 1.56 15.87 -19.20
N THR A 168 1.34 16.09 -20.49
CA THR A 168 0.83 15.16 -21.50
C THR A 168 1.76 13.95 -21.73
N PRO A 169 1.24 12.71 -21.88
CA PRO A 169 2.02 11.62 -22.43
C PRO A 169 1.45 11.01 -23.73
N THR A 170 2.38 10.67 -24.61
CA THR A 170 2.25 10.06 -25.94
C THR A 170 2.11 8.53 -25.87
N SER A 171 1.33 7.97 -26.80
CA SER A 171 0.98 6.55 -26.95
C SER A 171 2.07 5.64 -27.54
N ALA A 172 2.07 4.36 -27.12
CA ALA A 172 2.27 3.11 -27.90
C ALA A 172 2.43 1.94 -26.88
N SER A 173 2.24 0.64 -27.11
CA SER A 173 1.69 -0.24 -28.14
C SER A 173 1.71 -1.65 -27.49
N GLY A 174 0.71 -2.49 -27.79
CA GLY A 174 0.42 -3.74 -27.07
C GLY A 174 1.32 -4.94 -27.39
N ALA A 175 1.36 -5.89 -26.47
CA ALA A 175 1.83 -7.26 -26.68
C ALA A 175 0.95 -8.25 -25.88
N LYS A 176 0.51 -9.32 -26.56
CA LYS A 176 -0.26 -10.43 -25.98
C LYS A 176 0.66 -11.31 -25.13
N ALA A 177 0.26 -11.66 -23.90
CA ALA A 177 1.05 -12.51 -23.00
C ALA A 177 0.31 -13.78 -22.57
N HIS A 178 0.97 -14.92 -22.78
CA HIS A 178 0.65 -16.24 -22.26
C HIS A 178 0.55 -16.24 -20.73
N ARG A 179 -0.50 -16.88 -20.20
CA ARG A 179 -0.79 -17.02 -18.77
C ARG A 179 0.16 -18.06 -18.15
N LYS A 180 1.29 -17.60 -17.59
CA LYS A 180 2.17 -18.43 -16.76
C LYS A 180 1.55 -18.61 -15.38
N SER A 181 1.61 -19.85 -14.88
CA SER A 181 1.30 -20.24 -13.51
C SER A 181 1.95 -19.28 -12.50
N SER A 182 1.14 -18.63 -11.67
CA SER A 182 1.59 -17.66 -10.67
C SER A 182 2.21 -18.40 -9.49
N GLN A 183 3.53 -18.63 -9.53
CA GLN A 183 4.25 -19.01 -8.32
C GLN A 183 4.13 -17.89 -7.30
N VAL A 184 3.69 -18.24 -6.09
CA VAL A 184 3.69 -17.34 -4.94
C VAL A 184 5.14 -16.97 -4.65
N LYS A 185 5.49 -15.71 -4.89
CA LYS A 185 6.82 -15.19 -4.54
C LYS A 185 6.84 -14.95 -3.03
N LEU A 186 7.65 -15.73 -2.33
CA LEU A 186 7.92 -15.49 -0.91
C LEU A 186 8.75 -14.22 -0.78
N ILE A 187 8.35 -13.36 0.17
CA ILE A 187 9.14 -12.21 0.57
C ILE A 187 10.30 -12.76 1.41
N ASP A 188 11.52 -12.49 0.99
CA ASP A 188 12.74 -12.96 1.65
C ASP A 188 13.25 -11.89 2.63
N SER A 189 13.34 -10.64 2.18
CA SER A 189 13.73 -9.51 3.02
C SER A 189 13.16 -8.17 2.52
N TYR A 190 13.25 -7.15 3.35
CA TYR A 190 12.95 -5.75 2.96
C TYR A 190 14.26 -5.05 2.67
N MET A 191 14.35 -4.25 1.61
CA MET A 191 15.49 -3.36 1.39
C MET A 191 15.25 -2.05 2.14
N ARG A 192 16.27 -1.55 2.82
CA ARG A 192 16.24 -0.31 3.59
C ARG A 192 17.34 0.65 3.16
N ASP A 193 17.02 1.93 3.21
CA ASP A 193 17.98 3.03 3.22
C ASP A 193 17.87 3.78 4.56
N LEU A 194 18.56 4.92 4.68
CA LEU A 194 18.49 5.75 5.89
C LEU A 194 17.10 6.34 6.15
N SER A 195 16.22 6.42 5.14
CA SER A 195 14.85 6.93 5.26
C SER A 195 13.82 5.85 5.62
N GLY A 196 14.21 4.57 5.57
CA GLY A 196 13.38 3.43 5.96
C GLY A 196 13.31 2.35 4.89
N ILE A 197 12.15 1.70 4.75
CA ILE A 197 11.96 0.60 3.80
C ILE A 197 11.74 1.17 2.39
N VAL A 198 12.66 0.85 1.47
CA VAL A 198 12.63 1.30 0.06
C VAL A 198 12.22 0.21 -0.92
N GLY A 199 12.26 -1.06 -0.50
CA GLY A 199 11.93 -2.17 -1.40
C GLY A 199 11.71 -3.50 -0.70
N ILE A 200 11.39 -4.51 -1.51
CA ILE A 200 11.16 -5.88 -1.08
C ILE A 200 12.00 -6.80 -1.98
N VAL A 201 12.82 -7.65 -1.36
CA VAL A 201 13.53 -8.73 -2.04
C VAL A 201 12.65 -9.97 -2.01
N TYR A 202 12.32 -10.49 -3.18
CA TYR A 202 11.58 -11.74 -3.31
C TYR A 202 12.56 -12.88 -3.54
N GLY A 203 12.53 -13.88 -2.67
CA GLY A 203 13.47 -15.00 -2.71
C GLY A 203 13.15 -15.99 -3.82
N SER A 204 14.19 -16.44 -4.52
CA SER A 204 14.21 -17.72 -5.25
C SER A 204 15.40 -18.53 -4.72
N THR A 205 15.23 -19.13 -3.55
CA THR A 205 16.12 -20.15 -2.94
C THR A 205 17.62 -19.83 -2.86
N THR A 206 18.06 -19.60 -1.61
CA THR A 206 19.30 -20.12 -1.01
C THR A 206 20.63 -19.76 -1.68
N SER A 207 21.09 -18.54 -1.44
CA SER A 207 22.50 -18.30 -1.13
C SER A 207 22.54 -17.42 0.12
N ALA A 208 23.15 -17.91 1.19
CA ALA A 208 23.38 -17.10 2.38
C ALA A 208 24.10 -15.81 1.95
N PRO A 209 23.70 -14.64 2.47
CA PRO A 209 24.36 -13.39 2.12
C PRO A 209 25.86 -13.52 2.38
N THR A 210 26.67 -13.20 1.37
CA THR A 210 28.13 -13.14 1.52
C THR A 210 28.42 -11.97 2.45
N TYR A 211 28.80 -12.27 3.69
CA TYR A 211 29.13 -11.27 4.68
C TYR A 211 30.41 -10.55 4.28
N GLN A 212 30.28 -9.35 3.73
CA GLN A 212 31.40 -8.42 3.70
C GLN A 212 31.63 -7.88 5.11
N SER A 213 32.88 -7.94 5.55
CA SER A 213 33.32 -7.32 6.81
C SER A 213 33.50 -5.83 6.57
N TYR A 214 32.58 -5.00 7.06
CA TYR A 214 32.77 -3.55 7.10
C TYR A 214 33.59 -3.15 8.34
N ASN A 215 34.17 -1.95 8.33
CA ASN A 215 34.92 -1.41 9.49
C ASN A 215 34.01 -0.90 10.62
N LEU A 216 32.81 -1.48 10.73
CA LEU A 216 31.82 -1.16 11.76
C LEU A 216 31.79 -2.21 12.89
N GLY A 217 32.58 -3.28 12.76
CA GLY A 217 32.47 -4.45 13.61
C GLY A 217 31.47 -5.47 13.08
N ARG A 218 31.59 -6.71 13.57
CA ARG A 218 30.80 -7.85 13.11
C ARG A 218 29.32 -7.71 13.47
N HIS A 219 28.99 -7.26 14.68
CA HIS A 219 27.62 -7.17 15.15
C HIS A 219 26.86 -6.03 14.46
N ALA A 220 27.48 -4.86 14.30
CA ALA A 220 26.88 -3.76 13.55
C ALA A 220 26.65 -4.12 12.08
N SER A 221 27.64 -4.73 11.42
CA SER A 221 27.51 -5.21 10.05
C SER A 221 26.38 -6.24 9.90
N TYR A 222 26.32 -7.21 10.81
CA TYR A 222 25.26 -8.22 10.83
C TYR A 222 23.88 -7.60 11.04
N TYR A 223 23.75 -6.68 11.98
CA TYR A 223 22.50 -5.97 12.21
C TYR A 223 22.00 -5.27 10.95
N LEU A 224 22.85 -4.45 10.32
CA LEU A 224 22.48 -3.67 9.15
C LEU A 224 22.03 -4.57 7.99
N GLN A 225 22.80 -5.62 7.70
CA GLN A 225 22.44 -6.57 6.64
C GLN A 225 21.15 -7.34 6.95
N SER A 226 20.95 -7.77 8.20
CA SER A 226 19.74 -8.49 8.62
C SER A 226 18.47 -7.63 8.57
N HIS A 227 18.61 -6.32 8.73
CA HIS A 227 17.51 -5.36 8.58
C HIS A 227 17.35 -4.88 7.13
N GLY A 228 18.24 -5.33 6.24
CA GLY A 228 18.17 -5.13 4.81
C GLY A 228 18.70 -3.78 4.33
N TYR A 229 19.56 -3.13 5.11
CA TYR A 229 20.33 -2.00 4.62
C TYR A 229 21.21 -2.43 3.44
N ASP A 230 21.16 -1.68 2.34
CA ASP A 230 22.00 -1.94 1.19
C ASP A 230 23.47 -1.54 1.42
N GLU A 231 24.36 -2.06 0.57
CA GLU A 231 25.82 -1.86 0.67
C GLU A 231 26.20 -0.38 0.65
N LEU A 232 25.56 0.43 -0.21
CA LEU A 232 25.81 1.88 -0.30
C LEU A 232 25.40 2.60 1.00
N THR A 233 24.30 2.19 1.60
CA THR A 233 23.84 2.75 2.89
C THR A 233 24.79 2.37 4.01
N ILE A 234 25.28 1.13 4.03
CA ILE A 234 26.26 0.68 5.03
C ILE A 234 27.59 1.44 4.87
N GLU A 235 28.07 1.66 3.64
CA GLU A 235 29.23 2.50 3.36
C GLU A 235 29.03 3.94 3.83
N GLU A 236 27.85 4.51 3.62
CA GLU A 236 27.53 5.86 4.13
C GLU A 236 27.54 5.91 5.66
N ILE A 237 26.94 4.93 6.33
CA ILE A 237 26.97 4.80 7.79
C ILE A 237 28.42 4.73 8.29
N GLN A 238 29.26 3.91 7.66
CA GLN A 238 30.68 3.78 8.00
C GLN A 238 31.43 5.11 7.83
N LYS A 239 31.14 5.85 6.75
CA LYS A 239 31.74 7.16 6.52
C LYS A 239 31.30 8.18 7.58
N LEU A 240 30.02 8.22 7.93
CA LEU A 240 29.50 9.12 8.96
C LEU A 240 30.03 8.78 10.35
N TRP A 241 30.18 7.49 10.65
CA TRP A 241 30.82 7.01 11.87
C TRP A 241 32.26 7.55 11.98
N ALA A 242 33.07 7.34 10.94
CA ALA A 242 34.45 7.79 10.90
C ALA A 242 34.62 9.32 10.97
N GLN A 243 33.57 10.08 10.61
CA GLN A 243 33.54 11.54 10.69
C GLN A 243 33.06 12.08 12.04
N SER A 244 32.39 11.25 12.85
CA SER A 244 31.76 11.69 14.08
C SER A 244 32.76 11.63 15.24
N GLY A 245 32.88 12.73 16.00
CA GLY A 245 33.69 12.75 17.22
C GLY A 245 33.01 12.09 18.42
N ASP A 246 31.67 12.14 18.47
CA ASP A 246 30.86 11.61 19.56
C ASP A 246 29.49 11.09 19.08
N VAL A 247 28.74 10.49 20.03
CA VAL A 247 27.43 9.88 19.77
C VAL A 247 26.38 10.90 19.31
N GLU A 248 26.42 12.13 19.81
CA GLU A 248 25.41 13.13 19.48
C GLU A 248 25.62 13.69 18.07
N GLU A 249 26.87 13.83 17.63
CA GLU A 249 27.20 14.16 16.24
C GLU A 249 26.75 13.05 15.28
N PHE A 250 26.99 11.78 15.61
CA PHE A 250 26.56 10.65 14.80
C PHE A 250 25.03 10.56 14.70
N VAL A 251 24.34 10.70 15.84
CA VAL A 251 22.87 10.77 15.90
C VAL A 251 22.35 11.91 15.03
N ARG A 252 22.92 13.12 15.15
CA ARG A 252 22.50 14.26 14.33
C ARG A 252 22.71 14.00 12.84
N LEU A 253 23.83 13.41 12.44
CA LEU A 253 24.15 13.16 11.03
C LEU A 253 23.20 12.14 10.39
N LEU A 254 22.90 11.04 11.07
CA LEU A 254 22.03 9.99 10.53
C LEU A 254 20.54 10.34 10.64
N THR A 255 20.12 11.02 11.71
CA THR A 255 18.72 11.48 11.83
C THR A 255 18.35 12.51 10.79
N SER A 256 19.30 13.38 10.39
CA SER A 256 19.08 14.32 9.27
C SER A 256 18.84 13.63 7.92
N ARG A 257 19.17 12.34 7.82
CA ARG A 257 18.97 11.47 6.64
C ARG A 257 17.79 10.52 6.79
N GLY A 258 17.04 10.62 7.88
CA GLY A 258 15.79 9.89 8.12
C GLY A 258 15.87 8.73 9.10
N MET A 259 17.05 8.37 9.61
CA MET A 259 17.17 7.23 10.53
C MET A 259 16.65 7.61 11.93
N ALA A 260 15.96 6.70 12.60
CA ALA A 260 15.40 6.98 13.93
C ALA A 260 16.53 7.20 14.96
N ALA A 261 16.45 8.26 15.77
CA ALA A 261 17.50 8.61 16.72
C ALA A 261 17.82 7.49 17.73
N THR A 262 16.80 6.72 18.13
CA THR A 262 16.96 5.56 19.03
C THR A 262 17.74 4.43 18.37
N GLU A 263 17.51 4.19 17.08
CA GLU A 263 18.22 3.18 16.29
C GLU A 263 19.69 3.59 16.09
N VAL A 264 19.94 4.87 15.80
CA VAL A 264 21.32 5.39 15.66
C VAL A 264 22.13 5.24 16.94
N ARG A 265 21.54 5.54 18.12
CA ARG A 265 22.22 5.37 19.41
C ARG A 265 22.58 3.91 19.67
N TRP A 266 21.64 3.00 19.41
CA TRP A 266 21.90 1.57 19.57
C TRP A 266 22.97 1.06 18.60
N LEU A 267 22.99 1.57 17.36
CA LEU A 267 24.03 1.26 16.39
C LEU A 267 25.41 1.76 16.84
N TRP A 268 25.50 2.96 17.43
CA TRP A 268 26.74 3.47 18.03
C TRP A 268 27.28 2.52 19.11
N ASP A 269 26.41 2.05 20.00
CA ASP A 269 26.79 1.12 21.08
C ASP A 269 27.32 -0.21 20.53
N LEU A 270 26.71 -0.74 19.47
CA LEU A 270 27.19 -1.95 18.80
C LEU A 270 28.60 -1.77 18.21
N ILE A 271 28.85 -0.65 17.52
CA ILE A 271 30.14 -0.38 16.90
C ILE A 271 31.22 -0.28 17.99
N LYS A 272 30.96 0.46 19.08
CA LYS A 272 31.90 0.57 20.21
C LYS A 272 32.14 -0.75 20.92
N HIS A 273 31.13 -1.60 21.06
CA HIS A 273 31.29 -2.91 21.66
C HIS A 273 32.31 -3.76 20.87
N ASP A 274 32.25 -3.74 19.54
CA ASP A 274 33.16 -4.52 18.70
C ASP A 274 34.58 -3.96 18.65
N ASP A 275 34.74 -2.64 18.68
CA ASP A 275 36.06 -1.99 18.81
C ASP A 275 36.77 -2.44 20.09
N ASN A 276 36.04 -2.58 21.19
CA ASN A 276 36.59 -2.99 22.48
C ASN A 276 36.95 -4.48 22.53
N CYS A 277 36.30 -5.33 21.74
CA CYS A 277 36.58 -6.77 21.69
C CYS A 277 37.70 -7.15 20.71
N SER A 278 38.20 -6.21 19.92
CA SER A 278 39.21 -6.46 18.87
C SER A 278 40.64 -6.10 19.28
N ASN A 279 40.84 -5.61 20.52
CA ASN A 279 42.15 -5.35 21.14
C ASN A 279 42.53 -6.47 22.12
#